data_AF-A0A660W249-F1
#
_entry.id   AF-A0A660W249-F1
#
_cell.length_a   1.000
_cell.length_b   1.000
_cell.length_c   1.000
_cell.angle_alpha   90.00
_cell.angle_beta   90.00
_cell.angle_gamma   90.00
#
_symmetry.space_group_name_H-M   'P 1'
#
loop_
_entity.id
_entity.type
_entity.pdbx_description
1 polymer ?
#
loop_
_entity_poly.entity_id
_entity_poly.type
_entity_poly.pdbx_seq_one_letter_code
_entity_poly.pdbx_strand_id
1 'polypeptide(L)' 'MTKIDFRRQIKKHLKAKKMSVPQLTFAVNKKYGTELNYSTLYRYLQGRSELTAANLERILNILNSA' A
#
# COMPACT_ATOMS: atom_id res chain seq x y z
N MET A 1 -6.38 -11.54 9.77
CA MET A 1 -5.34 -10.50 9.93
C MET A 1 -6.04 -9.18 10.25
N THR A 2 -5.68 -8.48 11.34
CA THR A 2 -6.36 -7.22 11.70
C THR A 2 -5.88 -6.06 10.83
N LYS A 3 -6.66 -4.98 10.71
CA LYS A 3 -6.27 -3.75 9.97
C LYS A 3 -4.97 -3.11 10.53
N ILE A 4 -4.65 -3.35 11.79
CA ILE A 4 -3.41 -2.86 12.44
C ILE A 4 -2.21 -3.66 11.94
N ASP A 5 -2.33 -4.99 11.86
CA ASP A 5 -1.28 -5.88 11.36
C ASP A 5 -0.92 -5.56 9.91
N PHE A 6 -1.93 -5.24 9.10
CA PHE A 6 -1.77 -4.89 7.69
C PHE A 6 -0.90 -3.65 7.47
N ARG A 7 -1.17 -2.58 8.22
CA ARG A 7 -0.39 -1.33 8.14
C ARG A 7 1.06 -1.55 8.56
N ARG A 8 1.28 -2.38 9.58
CA ARG A 8 2.64 -2.77 10.01
C ARG A 8 3.36 -3.57 8.92
N GLN A 9 2.67 -4.48 8.25
CA GLN A 9 3.24 -5.28 7.16
C GLN A 9 3.68 -4.42 5.97
N ILE A 10 2.84 -3.47 5.52
CA ILE A 10 3.20 -2.54 4.45
C ILE A 10 4.45 -1.73 4.83
N LYS A 11 4.46 -1.13 6.03
CA LYS A 11 5.63 -0.36 6.51
C LYS A 11 6.90 -1.20 6.56
N LYS A 12 6.81 -2.46 7.02
CA LYS A 12 7.93 -3.40 7.07
C LYS A 12 8.48 -3.68 5.66
N HIS A 13 7.61 -3.92 4.68
CA HIS A 13 8.03 -4.17 3.30
C HIS A 13 8.65 -2.95 2.63
N LEU A 14 8.06 -1.77 2.82
CA LEU A 14 8.63 -0.51 2.32
C LEU A 14 10.06 -0.31 2.84
N LYS A 15 10.28 -0.55 4.15
CA LYS A 15 11.61 -0.47 4.76
C LYS A 15 12.57 -1.54 4.19
N ALA A 16 12.12 -2.79 4.09
CA ALA A 16 12.93 -3.90 3.59
C ALA A 16 13.39 -3.67 2.14
N LYS A 17 12.51 -3.14 1.29
CA LYS A 17 12.77 -2.90 -0.13
C LYS A 17 13.35 -1.52 -0.43
N LYS A 18 13.62 -0.71 0.60
CA LYS A 18 14.00 0.71 0.46
C LYS A 18 13.06 1.48 -0.49
N MET A 19 11.78 1.11 -0.46
CA MET A 19 10.74 1.64 -1.33
C MET A 19 9.95 2.72 -0.59
N SER A 20 9.63 3.80 -1.29
CA SER A 20 8.80 4.88 -0.78
C SER A 20 7.30 4.65 -1.05
N VAL A 21 6.44 5.33 -0.28
CA VAL A 21 4.98 5.27 -0.48
C VAL A 21 4.56 5.74 -1.88
N PRO A 22 5.14 6.82 -2.47
CA PRO A 22 4.87 7.19 -3.85
C PRO A 22 5.25 6.09 -4.87
N GLN A 23 6.39 5.43 -4.70
CA GLN A 23 6.80 4.33 -5.58
C GLN A 23 5.84 3.13 -5.49
N LEU A 24 5.40 2.76 -4.28
CA LEU A 24 4.38 1.73 -4.11
C LEU A 24 3.06 2.12 -4.79
N THR A 25 2.63 3.36 -4.61
CA THR A 25 1.41 3.89 -5.25
C THR A 25 1.52 3.81 -6.78
N PHE A 26 2.65 4.24 -7.33
CA PHE A 26 2.93 4.16 -8.75
C PHE A 26 2.93 2.72 -9.26
N ALA A 27 3.57 1.78 -8.54
CA ALA A 27 3.60 0.37 -8.91
C ALA A 27 2.20 -0.27 -8.93
N VAL A 28 1.36 0.06 -7.96
CA VAL A 28 -0.05 -0.39 -7.92
C VAL A 28 -0.81 0.16 -9.13
N ASN A 29 -0.73 1.47 -9.38
CA ASN A 29 -1.44 2.10 -10.51
C ASN A 29 -0.96 1.57 -11.86
N LYS A 30 0.36 1.37 -12.02
CA LYS A 30 0.95 0.82 -13.24
C LYS A 30 0.50 -0.62 -13.51
N LYS A 31 0.39 -1.48 -12.49
CA LYS A 31 0.00 -2.89 -12.66
C LYS A 31 -1.50 -3.09 -12.86
N TYR A 32 -2.32 -2.29 -12.18
CA TYR A 32 -3.77 -2.51 -12.13
C TYR A 32 -4.61 -1.46 -12.87
N GLY A 33 -3.99 -0.43 -13.47
CA GLY A 33 -4.71 0.65 -14.16
C GLY A 33 -5.58 1.48 -13.21
N THR A 34 -5.15 1.64 -11.96
CA THR A 34 -5.94 2.28 -10.89
C THR A 34 -5.57 3.72 -10.64
N GLU A 35 -6.46 4.46 -9.99
CA GLU A 35 -6.21 5.82 -9.48
C GLU A 35 -6.01 5.82 -7.96
N LEU A 36 -5.16 4.93 -7.43
CA LEU A 36 -4.81 5.00 -6.01
C LEU A 36 -4.06 6.32 -5.78
N ASN A 37 -4.67 7.22 -5.01
CA ASN A 37 -4.04 8.49 -4.65
C ASN A 37 -3.01 8.27 -3.54
N TYR A 38 -1.79 8.77 -3.76
CA TYR A 38 -0.69 8.66 -2.80
C TYR A 38 -1.07 9.20 -1.41
N SER A 39 -1.80 10.32 -1.36
CA SER A 39 -2.20 10.97 -0.10
C SER A 39 -3.17 10.09 0.70
N THR A 40 -3.97 9.29 0.00
CA THR A 40 -4.89 8.33 0.62
C THR A 40 -4.11 7.15 1.20
N LEU A 41 -3.14 6.60 0.45
CA LEU A 41 -2.26 5.53 0.97
C LEU A 41 -1.43 6.03 2.16
N TYR A 42 -0.89 7.24 2.09
CA TYR A 42 -0.15 7.84 3.19
C TYR A 42 -1.02 8.01 4.45
N ARG A 43 -2.23 8.58 4.31
CA ARG A 43 -3.18 8.72 5.43
C ARG A 43 -3.60 7.37 6.01
N TYR A 44 -3.79 6.35 5.17
CA TYR A 44 -4.06 4.98 5.62
C TYR A 44 -2.92 4.44 6.50
N LEU A 45 -1.66 4.60 6.08
CA LEU A 45 -0.50 4.17 6.86
C LEU A 45 -0.33 4.92 8.20
N GLN A 46 -0.83 6.15 8.28
CA GLN A 46 -0.91 6.92 9.52
C GLN A 46 -2.16 6.60 10.37
N GLY A 47 -3.07 5.79 9.84
CA GLY A 47 -4.34 5.45 10.47
C GLY A 47 -5.37 6.54 10.52
N ARG A 48 -5.27 7.50 9.60
CA ARG A 48 -6.19 8.63 9.44
C ARG A 48 -7.18 8.45 8.29
N SER A 49 -7.19 7.29 7.64
CA SER A 49 -8.08 6.97 6.51
C SER A 49 -8.21 5.45 6.35
N GLU A 50 -9.26 5.02 5.65
CA GLU A 50 -9.46 3.63 5.24
C GLU A 50 -9.26 3.48 3.73
N LEU A 51 -8.76 2.31 3.32
CA LEU A 51 -8.72 1.90 1.92
C LEU A 51 -9.76 0.81 1.69
N THR A 52 -10.28 0.76 0.47
CA THR A 52 -11.15 -0.34 0.04
C THR A 52 -10.39 -1.67 0.05
N ALA A 53 -11.13 -2.77 0.25
CA ALA A 53 -10.54 -4.12 0.23
C ALA A 53 -9.76 -4.38 -1.07
N ALA A 54 -10.28 -3.97 -2.22
CA ALA A 54 -9.60 -4.11 -3.52
C ALA A 54 -8.26 -3.38 -3.55
N ASN A 55 -8.17 -2.16 -3.00
CA ASN A 55 -6.89 -1.42 -2.95
C ASN A 55 -5.89 -2.10 -2.01
N LEU A 56 -6.36 -2.62 -0.87
CA LEU A 56 -5.52 -3.38 0.06
C LEU A 56 -4.95 -4.65 -0.57
N GLU A 57 -5.78 -5.40 -1.29
CA GLU A 57 -5.38 -6.62 -2.00
C GLU A 57 -4.34 -6.33 -3.09
N ARG A 58 -4.56 -5.28 -3.90
CA ARG A 58 -3.60 -4.84 -4.93
C ARG A 58 -2.25 -4.44 -4.32
N ILE A 59 -2.26 -3.72 -3.20
CA ILE A 59 -1.04 -3.36 -2.47
C ILE A 59 -0.30 -4.61 -2.01
N LEU A 60 -1.00 -5.58 -1.39
CA LEU A 60 -0.37 -6.83 -0.99
C LEU A 60 0.23 -7.58 -2.18
N ASN A 61 -0.49 -7.66 -3.30
CA ASN A 61 0.02 -8.34 -4.48
C ASN A 61 1.30 -7.66 -5.00
N ILE A 62 1.40 -6.34 -5.01
CA ILE A 62 2.65 -5.64 -5.35
C ILE A 62 3.76 -5.95 -4.36
N LEU A 63 3.43 -5.96 -3.07
CA LEU A 63 4.40 -6.21 -2.01
C LEU A 63 4.94 -7.65 -2.04
N ASN A 64 4.12 -8.63 -2.39
CA ASN A 64 4.48 -10.05 -2.50
C ASN A 64 5.04 -10.46 -3.88
N SER A 65 4.75 -9.71 -4.96
CA SER A 65 5.23 -10.02 -6.32
C SER A 65 6.65 -9.49 -6.62
N ALA A 66 7.32 -8.91 -5.63
CA ALA A 66 8.64 -8.29 -5.75
C ALA A 66 9.59 -8.86 -4.70
#